data_AF-A0A3B9AFQ3-F1
#
_entry.id   AF-A0A3B9AFQ3-F1
#
_cell.length_a   1.000
_cell.length_b   1.000
_cell.length_c   1.000
_cell.angle_alpha   90.00
_cell.angle_beta   90.00
_cell.angle_gamma   90.00
#
_symmetry.space_group_name_H-M   'P 1'
#
loop_
_entity.id
_entity.type
_entity.pdbx_description
1 polymer ?
#
loop_
_entity_poly.entity_id
_entity_poly.type
_entity_poly.pdbx_seq_one_letter_code
_entity_poly.pdbx_strand_id
1 'polypeptide(L)' 'MSIRGKAYIAGIYEHPTREAMDKTVPQLHAEVAKGALEDAGLTKNDVDAYYCAG' A
#
# COMPACT_ATOMS: atom_id res chain seq x y z
N MET A 1 27.39 -4.30 8.76
CA MET A 1 26.64 -3.10 8.29
C MET A 1 25.26 -3.12 8.92
N SER A 2 24.73 -1.98 9.37
CA SER A 2 23.40 -1.88 9.99
C SER A 2 22.35 -1.40 8.99
N ILE A 3 21.10 -1.84 9.15
CA ILE A 3 19.94 -1.40 8.35
C ILE A 3 19.28 -0.12 8.89
N ARG A 4 19.72 0.40 10.04
CA ARG A 4 19.14 1.60 10.65
C ARG A 4 19.30 2.82 9.74
N GLY A 5 18.20 3.52 9.47
CA GLY A 5 18.16 4.74 8.64
C GLY A 5 18.40 4.49 7.14
N LYS A 6 18.10 3.29 6.64
CA LYS A 6 18.28 2.92 5.22
C LYS A 6 16.99 2.83 4.41
N ALA A 7 15.84 2.82 5.08
CA ALA A 7 14.53 2.79 4.45
C ALA A 7 13.59 3.76 5.18
N TYR A 8 12.64 4.30 4.43
CA TYR A 8 11.68 5.32 4.87
C TYR A 8 10.30 4.98 4.31
N ILE A 9 9.25 5.44 4.98
CA ILE A 9 7.88 5.37 4.49
C ILE A 9 7.63 6.60 3.63
N ALA A 10 7.33 6.39 2.35
CA ALA A 10 7.12 7.47 1.38
C ALA A 10 5.63 7.80 1.16
N GLY A 11 4.72 6.89 1.46
CA GLY A 11 3.29 7.13 1.36
C GLY A 11 2.47 6.17 2.22
N ILE A 12 1.30 6.64 2.64
CA ILE A 12 0.35 5.89 3.49
C ILE A 12 -1.08 6.13 3.00
N TYR A 13 -1.94 5.12 3.17
CA TYR A 13 -3.37 5.27 2.89
C TYR A 13 -4.18 4.23 3.68
N GLU A 14 -5.31 4.67 4.22
CA GLU A 14 -6.32 3.81 4.85
C GLU A 14 -7.55 3.75 3.94
N HIS A 15 -8.09 2.55 3.75
CA HIS A 15 -9.34 2.39 3.02
C HIS A 15 -10.50 3.09 3.77
N PRO A 16 -11.32 3.93 3.12
CA PRO A 16 -12.37 4.69 3.82
C PRO A 16 -13.54 3.81 4.30
N THR A 17 -13.80 2.70 3.61
CA THR A 17 -14.88 1.78 3.96
C THR A 17 -14.55 0.96 5.20
N ARG A 18 -15.44 0.99 6.20
CA ARG A 18 -15.31 0.24 7.46
C ARG A 18 -15.83 -1.20 7.36
N GLU A 19 -16.93 -1.41 6.63
CA GLU A 19 -17.54 -2.71 6.36
C GLU A 19 -17.74 -2.86 4.85
N ALA A 20 -16.98 -3.77 4.23
CA ALA A 20 -16.87 -3.88 2.78
C ALA A 20 -17.41 -5.22 2.26
N MET A 21 -18.72 -5.44 2.42
CA MET A 21 -19.40 -6.68 2.02
C MET A 21 -19.47 -6.86 0.49
N ASP A 22 -19.29 -5.77 -0.26
CA ASP A 22 -19.31 -5.70 -1.73
C ASP A 22 -17.91 -5.83 -2.35
N LYS A 23 -16.85 -5.97 -1.55
CA LYS A 23 -15.46 -6.01 -2.02
C LYS A 23 -14.78 -7.28 -1.59
N THR A 24 -13.91 -7.77 -2.46
CA THR A 24 -13.02 -8.86 -2.12
C THR A 24 -11.81 -8.32 -1.36
N VAL A 25 -11.18 -9.16 -0.53
CA VAL A 25 -9.93 -8.79 0.17
C VAL A 25 -8.84 -8.32 -0.79
N PRO A 26 -8.57 -8.99 -1.93
CA PRO A 26 -7.59 -8.49 -2.90
C PRO A 26 -7.93 -7.12 -3.50
N GLN A 27 -9.22 -6.82 -3.70
CA GLN A 27 -9.65 -5.51 -4.16
C GLN A 27 -9.34 -4.43 -3.11
N LEU A 28 -9.62 -4.69 -1.83
CA LEU A 28 -9.26 -3.76 -0.75
C LEU A 28 -7.75 -3.51 -0.71
N HIS A 29 -6.94 -4.56 -0.80
CA HIS A 29 -5.48 -4.43 -0.89
C HIS A 29 -5.02 -3.60 -2.09
N ALA A 30 -5.64 -3.80 -3.26
CA ALA A 30 -5.31 -3.04 -4.46
C ALA A 30 -5.67 -1.56 -4.31
N GLU A 31 -6.84 -1.25 -3.73
CA GLU A 31 -7.30 0.11 -3.48
C GLU A 31 -6.39 0.83 -2.45
N VAL A 32 -5.96 0.16 -1.38
CA VAL A 32 -5.02 0.76 -0.43
C VAL A 32 -3.61 0.93 -0.98
N ALA A 33 -3.11 -0.07 -1.73
CA ALA A 33 -1.80 0.03 -2.37
C ALA A 33 -1.77 1.19 -3.38
N LYS A 34 -2.85 1.38 -4.14
CA LYS A 34 -3.02 2.52 -5.03
C LYS A 34 -2.94 3.84 -4.28
N GLY A 35 -3.72 4.01 -3.21
CA GLY A 35 -3.71 5.26 -2.42
C GLY A 35 -2.34 5.57 -1.80
N ALA A 36 -1.63 4.56 -1.28
CA ALA A 36 -0.30 4.73 -0.72
C ALA A 36 0.75 5.11 -1.79
N LEU A 37 0.63 4.57 -3.00
CA LEU A 37 1.48 4.97 -4.14
C LEU A 37 1.19 6.39 -4.59
N GLU A 38 -0.08 6.81 -4.62
CA GLU A 38 -0.47 8.17 -4.97
C GLU A 38 0.06 9.20 -3.96
N ASP A 39 -0.02 8.90 -2.65
CA ASP A 39 0.58 9.73 -1.59
C ASP A 39 2.11 9.85 -1.73
N ALA A 40 2.76 8.76 -2.15
CA ALA A 40 4.19 8.74 -2.43
C ALA A 40 4.59 9.41 -3.77
N GLY A 41 3.63 9.78 -4.62
CA GLY A 41 3.90 10.28 -5.98
C GLY A 41 4.47 9.22 -6.93
N LEU A 42 4.17 7.94 -6.70
CA LEU A 42 4.66 6.79 -7.46
C LEU A 42 3.54 6.10 -8.24
N THR A 43 3.93 5.15 -9.09
CA THR A 43 3.03 4.29 -9.86
C THR A 43 3.28 2.82 -9.55
N LYS A 44 2.37 1.93 -9.99
CA LYS A 44 2.59 0.48 -9.81
C LYS A 44 3.88 -0.03 -10.46
N ASN A 45 4.35 0.65 -11.50
CA ASN A 45 5.52 0.21 -12.26
C ASN A 45 6.84 0.48 -11.50
N ASP A 46 6.77 1.30 -10.45
CA ASP A 46 7.90 1.59 -9.56
C ASP A 46 8.04 0.56 -8.43
N VAL A 47 7.08 -0.38 -8.32
CA VAL A 47 7.05 -1.43 -7.29
C VAL A 47 7.69 -2.72 -7.81
N ASP A 48 8.69 -3.20 -7.08
CA ASP A 48 9.41 -4.45 -7.36
C ASP A 48 9.04 -5.60 -6.40
N ALA A 49 8.41 -5.29 -5.27
CA ALA A 49 7.97 -6.26 -4.29
C ALA A 49 6.64 -5.88 -3.63
N TYR A 50 5.83 -6.89 -3.31
CA TYR A 50 4.55 -6.73 -2.62
C TYR A 50 4.50 -7.63 -1.38
N TYR A 51 4.15 -7.04 -0.23
CA TYR A 51 4.03 -7.73 1.04
C TYR A 51 2.65 -7.41 1.64
N CYS A 52 1.90 -8.43 2.04
CA CYS A 52 0.59 -8.28 2.66
C CYS A 52 0.39 -9.25 3.82
N ALA A 53 -0.52 -8.89 4.73
CA ALA A 53 -1.14 -9.77 5.69
C ALA A 53 -2.64 -9.78 5.39
N GLY A 54 -3.30 -10.93 5.61
CA GLY A 54 -4.69 -11.18 5.20
C GLY A 54 -5.72 -10.20 5.72
#